data_AF-A0A7Y9DQQ4-F1
#
_entry.id   AF-A0A7Y9DQQ4-F1
#
_cell.length_a   1.000
_cell.length_b   1.000
_cell.length_c   1.000
_cell.angle_alpha   90.00
_cell.angle_beta   90.00
_cell.angle_gamma   90.00
#
_symmetry.space_group_name_H-M   'P 1'
#
loop_
_entity.id
_entity.type
_entity.pdbx_description
1 polymer ?
#
loop_
_entity_poly.entity_id
_entity_poly.type
_entity_poly.pdbx_seq_one_letter_code
_entity_poly.pdbx_strand_id
1 'polypeptide(L)'
;MASWKTGAVGVTAAVVAALGIVAPAQADPRVNGEIGYAYEYRYNGPRGFLGQPLTSEIRTPNSKGAYVAFQGGSIYWSPWTGAHELHGEIRNGWGRLGWEGGILGFPITDEGATSSGRGRWQDFEGGSMYWAPWSGAHMVRGDIQETYGNVMCSYDCGFGEDVLGFPISSETRTPNGRGAYNHFQWGSIYWSPATGAHPVYGAIRDAWAGQGWENGRLGFPVQEEHVWDEDYVVQQFEGGFIGFTPGYGAEIFYGRYLPQECC
;
A
#
# COMPACT_ATOMS: atom_id res chain seq x y z
N MET A 1 -34.11 -90.03 -18.88
CA MET A 1 -33.58 -89.05 -19.86
C MET A 1 -34.39 -87.78 -19.73
N ALA A 2 -33.78 -86.71 -19.22
CA ALA A 2 -34.09 -85.30 -19.47
C ALA A 2 -33.40 -84.50 -18.36
N SER A 3 -32.24 -83.96 -18.72
CA SER A 3 -31.32 -83.22 -17.86
C SER A 3 -31.86 -81.81 -17.56
N TRP A 4 -31.65 -81.36 -16.33
CA TRP A 4 -32.04 -80.04 -15.83
C TRP A 4 -31.07 -78.99 -16.34
N LYS A 5 -31.57 -77.85 -16.82
CA LYS A 5 -30.86 -76.57 -16.80
C LYS A 5 -31.84 -75.43 -16.54
N THR A 6 -31.91 -75.00 -15.29
CA THR A 6 -32.47 -73.71 -14.89
C THR A 6 -31.49 -72.61 -15.30
N GLY A 7 -31.84 -71.83 -16.32
CA GLY A 7 -31.13 -70.60 -16.68
C GLY A 7 -31.73 -69.43 -15.90
N ALA A 8 -30.99 -68.90 -14.93
CA ALA A 8 -31.35 -67.64 -14.28
C ALA A 8 -31.04 -66.48 -15.25
N VAL A 9 -32.07 -65.72 -15.64
CA VAL A 9 -31.91 -64.44 -16.33
C VAL A 9 -31.59 -63.38 -15.28
N GLY A 10 -30.31 -63.05 -15.12
CA GLY A 10 -29.88 -61.91 -14.32
C GLY A 10 -30.22 -60.62 -15.06
N VAL A 11 -31.26 -59.91 -14.64
CA VAL A 11 -31.48 -58.52 -15.05
C VAL A 11 -30.55 -57.66 -14.18
N THR A 12 -29.41 -57.28 -14.72
CA THR A 12 -28.56 -56.25 -14.11
C THR A 12 -29.28 -54.91 -14.24
N ALA A 13 -29.84 -54.42 -13.13
CA ALA A 13 -30.28 -53.04 -13.03
C ALA A 13 -29.04 -52.13 -13.13
N ALA A 14 -28.87 -51.45 -14.26
CA ALA A 14 -27.92 -50.36 -14.38
C ALA A 14 -28.41 -49.22 -13.48
N VAL A 15 -27.77 -49.04 -12.33
CA VAL A 15 -27.91 -47.81 -11.54
C VAL A 15 -27.22 -46.71 -12.34
N VAL A 16 -28.00 -45.96 -13.12
CA VAL A 16 -27.54 -44.70 -13.68
C VAL A 16 -27.48 -43.72 -12.53
N ALA A 17 -26.29 -43.56 -11.95
CA ALA A 17 -26.01 -42.43 -11.08
C ALA A 17 -26.10 -41.16 -11.95
N ALA A 18 -27.24 -40.48 -11.88
CA ALA A 18 -27.35 -39.13 -12.37
C ALA A 18 -26.45 -38.25 -11.49
N LEU A 19 -25.19 -38.11 -11.89
CA LEU A 19 -24.37 -36.99 -11.45
C LEU A 19 -25.04 -35.74 -12.00
N GLY A 20 -25.91 -35.16 -11.18
CA GLY A 20 -26.40 -33.81 -11.41
C GLY A 20 -25.17 -32.92 -11.49
N ILE A 21 -24.83 -32.47 -12.70
CA ILE A 21 -23.96 -31.31 -12.86
C ILE A 21 -24.73 -30.18 -12.20
N VAL A 22 -24.37 -29.86 -10.96
CA VAL A 22 -24.79 -28.59 -10.37
C VAL A 22 -24.17 -27.55 -11.30
N ALA A 23 -25.00 -26.92 -12.13
CA ALA A 23 -24.58 -25.74 -12.87
C ALA A 23 -23.89 -24.81 -11.87
N PRO A 24 -22.72 -24.21 -12.19
CA PRO A 24 -22.15 -23.20 -11.31
C PRO A 24 -23.27 -22.21 -11.00
N ALA A 25 -23.42 -21.86 -9.72
CA ALA A 25 -24.43 -20.92 -9.27
C ALA A 25 -24.46 -19.77 -10.27
N GLN A 26 -25.60 -19.57 -10.93
CA GLN A 26 -25.76 -18.57 -11.99
C GLN A 26 -25.13 -17.26 -11.46
N ALA A 27 -24.10 -16.75 -12.15
CA ALA A 27 -23.43 -15.52 -11.76
C ALA A 27 -24.50 -14.47 -11.44
N ASP A 28 -24.40 -13.84 -10.27
CA ASP A 28 -25.41 -12.87 -9.82
C ASP A 28 -25.62 -11.84 -10.93
N PRO A 29 -26.84 -11.70 -11.50
CA PRO A 29 -27.07 -10.84 -12.67
C PRO A 29 -26.74 -9.36 -12.40
N ARG A 30 -26.53 -8.98 -11.13
CA ARG A 30 -26.10 -7.65 -10.69
C ARG A 30 -24.62 -7.38 -10.95
N VAL A 31 -23.79 -8.42 -11.08
CA VAL A 31 -22.32 -8.32 -11.18
C VAL A 31 -21.86 -8.98 -12.47
N ASN A 32 -21.50 -8.19 -13.47
CA ASN A 32 -21.16 -8.68 -14.81
C ASN A 32 -19.74 -8.25 -15.22
N GLY A 33 -19.32 -8.65 -16.42
CA GLY A 33 -18.03 -8.23 -16.99
C GLY A 33 -16.82 -8.62 -16.12
N GLU A 34 -15.78 -7.79 -16.18
CA GLU A 34 -14.52 -8.01 -15.44
C GLU A 34 -14.71 -7.99 -13.92
N ILE A 35 -15.65 -7.19 -13.41
CA ILE A 35 -15.98 -7.17 -11.98
C ILE A 35 -16.61 -8.49 -11.56
N GLY A 36 -17.56 -9.00 -12.34
CA GLY A 36 -18.21 -10.30 -12.08
C GLY A 36 -17.22 -11.46 -12.15
N TYR A 37 -16.32 -11.43 -13.13
CA TYR A 37 -15.25 -12.41 -13.24
C TYR A 37 -14.32 -12.37 -12.01
N ALA A 38 -13.87 -11.19 -11.60
CA ALA A 38 -13.02 -11.04 -10.42
C ALA A 38 -13.73 -11.52 -9.14
N TYR A 39 -14.99 -11.13 -8.96
CA TYR A 39 -15.81 -11.54 -7.82
C TYR A 39 -15.90 -13.05 -7.69
N GLU A 40 -16.31 -13.74 -8.75
CA GLU A 40 -16.54 -15.19 -8.71
C GLU A 40 -15.23 -15.98 -8.61
N TYR A 41 -14.22 -15.62 -9.42
CA TYR A 41 -13.03 -16.46 -9.61
C TYR A 41 -11.81 -16.03 -8.80
N ARG A 42 -11.66 -14.74 -8.47
CA ARG A 42 -10.53 -14.26 -7.65
C ARG A 42 -10.89 -14.11 -6.18
N TYR A 43 -12.12 -13.72 -5.88
CA TYR A 43 -12.54 -13.42 -4.50
C TYR A 43 -13.54 -14.43 -3.92
N ASN A 44 -13.69 -15.60 -4.53
CA ASN A 44 -14.51 -16.72 -4.05
C ASN A 44 -16.02 -16.39 -3.91
N GLY A 45 -16.50 -15.43 -4.70
CA GLY A 45 -17.89 -15.05 -4.82
C GLY A 45 -18.58 -14.82 -3.47
N PRO A 46 -19.82 -15.31 -3.30
CA PRO A 46 -20.57 -15.17 -2.04
C PRO A 46 -19.94 -15.83 -0.81
N ARG A 47 -18.99 -16.75 -1.01
CA ARG A 47 -18.27 -17.45 0.07
C ARG A 47 -17.00 -16.70 0.49
N GLY A 48 -16.61 -15.68 -0.26
CA GLY A 48 -15.47 -14.83 0.03
C GLY A 48 -15.73 -13.77 1.09
N PHE A 49 -14.67 -13.06 1.45
CA PHE A 49 -14.71 -11.99 2.46
C PHE A 49 -15.55 -10.78 2.02
N LEU A 50 -15.73 -10.57 0.71
CA LEU A 50 -16.60 -9.51 0.18
C LEU A 50 -18.09 -9.78 0.48
N GLY A 51 -18.50 -11.05 0.60
CA GLY A 51 -19.90 -11.41 0.81
C GLY A 51 -20.80 -11.09 -0.39
N GLN A 52 -22.07 -10.81 -0.14
CA GLN A 52 -23.08 -10.56 -1.19
C GLN A 52 -22.94 -9.16 -1.80
N PRO A 53 -23.26 -8.98 -3.10
CA PRO A 53 -23.33 -7.66 -3.70
C PRO A 53 -24.52 -6.86 -3.16
N LEU A 54 -24.26 -5.60 -2.84
CA LEU A 54 -25.24 -4.62 -2.37
C LEU A 54 -25.81 -3.77 -3.51
N THR A 55 -25.04 -3.59 -4.58
CA THR A 55 -25.45 -2.85 -5.78
C THR A 55 -25.32 -3.71 -7.02
N SER A 56 -25.97 -3.29 -8.11
CA SER A 56 -25.50 -3.67 -9.44
C SER A 56 -24.19 -2.96 -9.79
N GLU A 57 -23.60 -3.30 -10.92
CA GLU A 57 -22.52 -2.52 -11.51
C GLU A 57 -22.99 -1.07 -11.78
N ILE A 58 -22.26 -0.11 -11.21
CA ILE A 58 -22.53 1.33 -11.32
C ILE A 58 -21.36 1.97 -12.04
N ARG A 59 -21.65 2.80 -13.05
CA ARG A 59 -20.64 3.64 -13.71
C ARG A 59 -20.11 4.68 -12.73
N THR A 60 -18.80 4.85 -12.69
CA THR A 60 -18.17 5.86 -11.84
C THR A 60 -18.56 7.27 -12.30
N PRO A 61 -18.74 8.25 -11.39
CA PRO A 61 -19.06 9.63 -11.75
C PRO A 61 -18.13 10.25 -12.80
N ASN A 62 -16.84 9.92 -12.78
CA ASN A 62 -15.87 10.39 -13.79
C ASN A 62 -16.01 9.70 -15.17
N SER A 63 -16.93 8.75 -15.31
CA SER A 63 -17.20 7.94 -16.52
C SER A 63 -16.02 7.12 -17.03
N LYS A 64 -14.96 6.94 -16.22
CA LYS A 64 -13.75 6.20 -16.60
C LYS A 64 -13.79 4.72 -16.20
N GLY A 65 -14.77 4.30 -15.42
CA GLY A 65 -14.83 2.94 -14.90
C GLY A 65 -16.21 2.55 -14.41
N ALA A 66 -16.24 1.47 -13.64
CA ALA A 66 -17.41 0.98 -12.95
C ALA A 66 -17.03 0.40 -11.59
N TYR A 67 -18.00 0.25 -10.69
CA TYR A 67 -17.80 -0.42 -9.42
C TYR A 67 -19.03 -1.21 -8.99
N VAL A 68 -18.81 -2.17 -8.10
CA VAL A 68 -19.86 -2.84 -7.33
C VAL A 68 -19.52 -2.74 -5.85
N ALA A 69 -20.51 -2.36 -5.04
CA ALA A 69 -20.39 -2.41 -3.59
C ALA A 69 -20.84 -3.78 -3.07
N PHE A 70 -20.08 -4.33 -2.13
CA PHE A 70 -20.34 -5.60 -1.46
C PHE A 70 -20.45 -5.37 0.06
N GLN A 71 -20.94 -6.36 0.80
CA GLN A 71 -21.03 -6.29 2.26
C GLN A 71 -19.68 -6.01 2.94
N GLY A 72 -18.61 -6.65 2.44
CA GLY A 72 -17.28 -6.58 2.99
C GLY A 72 -16.34 -5.59 2.30
N GLY A 73 -16.75 -4.93 1.21
CA GLY A 73 -15.83 -4.09 0.44
C GLY A 73 -16.43 -3.57 -0.88
N SER A 74 -15.57 -3.26 -1.83
CA SER A 74 -15.99 -2.88 -3.19
C SER A 74 -14.98 -3.41 -4.20
N ILE A 75 -15.45 -3.70 -5.40
CA ILE A 75 -14.57 -3.95 -6.54
C ILE A 75 -14.73 -2.77 -7.48
N TYR A 76 -13.63 -2.11 -7.81
CA TYR A 76 -13.57 -1.05 -8.82
C TYR A 76 -12.86 -1.56 -10.07
N TRP A 77 -13.34 -1.15 -11.23
CA TRP A 77 -12.77 -1.50 -12.52
C TRP A 77 -12.58 -0.26 -13.38
N SER A 78 -11.47 -0.21 -14.10
CA SER A 78 -11.24 0.69 -15.23
C SER A 78 -10.63 -0.09 -16.41
N PRO A 79 -10.73 0.40 -17.66
CA PRO A 79 -10.11 -0.26 -18.80
C PRO A 79 -8.57 -0.27 -18.75
N TRP A 80 -7.96 0.58 -17.90
CA TRP A 80 -6.51 0.72 -17.80
C TRP A 80 -5.92 -0.10 -16.65
N THR A 81 -6.68 -0.27 -15.58
CA THR A 81 -6.19 -0.89 -14.34
C THR A 81 -6.76 -2.29 -14.13
N GLY A 82 -7.91 -2.62 -14.75
CA GLY A 82 -8.62 -3.87 -14.48
C GLY A 82 -9.45 -3.78 -13.19
N ALA A 83 -10.02 -4.91 -12.77
CA ALA A 83 -10.88 -4.98 -11.58
C ALA A 83 -10.03 -5.26 -10.34
N HIS A 84 -10.21 -4.48 -9.28
CA HIS A 84 -9.48 -4.67 -8.01
C HIS A 84 -10.40 -4.47 -6.82
N GLU A 85 -10.22 -5.32 -5.82
CA GLU A 85 -10.96 -5.25 -4.57
C GLU A 85 -10.29 -4.30 -3.58
N LEU A 86 -11.12 -3.65 -2.78
CA LEU A 86 -10.67 -2.87 -1.64
C LEU A 86 -11.71 -2.89 -0.53
N HIS A 87 -11.25 -2.90 0.72
CA HIS A 87 -12.11 -3.01 1.89
C HIS A 87 -11.59 -2.21 3.09
N GLY A 88 -12.34 -2.29 4.19
CA GLY A 88 -11.95 -1.72 5.48
C GLY A 88 -11.47 -0.27 5.43
N GLU A 89 -10.39 -0.01 6.17
CA GLU A 89 -9.87 1.34 6.36
C GLU A 89 -9.11 1.89 5.14
N ILE A 90 -8.53 1.03 4.29
CA ILE A 90 -7.93 1.48 3.02
C ILE A 90 -9.01 2.07 2.12
N ARG A 91 -10.11 1.33 1.91
CA ARG A 91 -11.28 1.84 1.17
C ARG A 91 -11.86 3.11 1.79
N ASN A 92 -12.02 3.14 3.11
CA ASN A 92 -12.56 4.32 3.80
C ASN A 92 -11.64 5.53 3.67
N GLY A 93 -10.32 5.34 3.80
CA GLY A 93 -9.31 6.37 3.63
C GLY A 93 -9.27 6.92 2.20
N TRP A 94 -9.25 6.04 1.19
CA TRP A 94 -9.36 6.42 -0.22
C TRP A 94 -10.66 7.19 -0.51
N GLY A 95 -11.77 6.81 0.12
CA GLY A 95 -13.02 7.55 0.02
C GLY A 95 -12.95 8.99 0.57
N ARG A 96 -12.20 9.22 1.65
CA ARG A 96 -11.93 10.59 2.16
C ARG A 96 -11.06 11.41 1.20
N LEU A 97 -10.31 10.75 0.32
CA LEU A 97 -9.47 11.37 -0.70
C LEU A 97 -10.19 11.61 -2.04
N GLY A 98 -11.50 11.33 -2.09
CA GLY A 98 -12.33 11.60 -3.28
C GLY A 98 -12.53 10.40 -4.20
N TRP A 99 -12.27 9.17 -3.73
CA TRP A 99 -12.46 7.94 -4.52
C TRP A 99 -11.67 8.00 -5.84
N GLU A 100 -12.20 7.44 -6.92
CA GLU A 100 -11.56 7.38 -8.23
C GLU A 100 -11.53 8.73 -8.97
N GLY A 101 -12.28 9.73 -8.47
CA GLY A 101 -12.18 11.12 -8.90
C GLY A 101 -11.11 11.91 -8.15
N GLY A 102 -10.53 11.32 -7.10
CA GLY A 102 -9.54 11.93 -6.22
C GLY A 102 -8.11 11.85 -6.72
N ILE A 103 -7.18 12.28 -5.87
CA ILE A 103 -5.75 12.36 -6.19
C ILE A 103 -5.12 10.99 -6.50
N LEU A 104 -5.68 9.91 -5.95
CA LEU A 104 -5.18 8.56 -6.13
C LEU A 104 -5.70 7.86 -7.40
N GLY A 105 -6.84 8.28 -7.94
CA GLY A 105 -7.44 7.61 -9.09
C GLY A 105 -7.91 6.18 -8.75
N PHE A 106 -7.93 5.30 -9.76
CA PHE A 106 -8.35 3.90 -9.62
C PHE A 106 -7.31 3.03 -8.92
N PRO A 107 -7.73 1.95 -8.23
CA PRO A 107 -6.82 0.92 -7.75
C PRO A 107 -6.13 0.20 -8.92
N ILE A 108 -4.88 -0.18 -8.72
CA ILE A 108 -4.08 -0.97 -9.66
C ILE A 108 -3.68 -2.35 -9.11
N THR A 109 -3.87 -2.58 -7.81
CA THR A 109 -3.72 -3.87 -7.15
C THR A 109 -4.93 -4.18 -6.28
N ASP A 110 -5.11 -5.46 -5.94
CA ASP A 110 -5.93 -5.87 -4.79
C ASP A 110 -5.27 -5.41 -3.48
N GLU A 111 -6.04 -5.41 -2.38
CA GLU A 111 -5.53 -5.03 -1.06
C GLU A 111 -4.66 -6.15 -0.46
N GLY A 112 -3.35 -5.94 -0.42
CA GLY A 112 -2.35 -6.90 0.03
C GLY A 112 -1.94 -6.75 1.49
N ALA A 113 -1.40 -7.81 2.08
CA ALA A 113 -0.65 -7.69 3.34
C ALA A 113 0.73 -7.07 3.06
N THR A 114 1.24 -6.25 3.99
CA THR A 114 2.65 -5.87 3.95
C THR A 114 3.52 -7.11 4.22
N SER A 115 4.75 -7.09 3.74
CA SER A 115 5.74 -8.15 3.97
C SER A 115 5.99 -8.45 5.45
N SER A 116 5.97 -7.42 6.30
CA SER A 116 6.06 -7.55 7.76
C SER A 116 4.85 -8.25 8.39
N GLY A 117 3.74 -8.43 7.66
CA GLY A 117 2.48 -8.98 8.15
C GLY A 117 1.74 -8.09 9.15
N ARG A 118 2.25 -6.88 9.39
CA ARG A 118 1.79 -5.93 10.43
C ARG A 118 0.72 -4.96 9.94
N GLY A 119 0.52 -4.88 8.63
CA GLY A 119 -0.45 -3.99 8.03
C GLY A 119 -0.87 -4.46 6.64
N ARG A 120 -1.60 -3.59 5.96
CA ARG A 120 -2.11 -3.80 4.60
C ARG A 120 -1.70 -2.63 3.72
N TRP A 121 -1.66 -2.87 2.42
CA TRP A 121 -1.35 -1.85 1.43
C TRP A 121 -2.17 -2.08 0.17
N GLN A 122 -2.31 -1.02 -0.61
CA GLN A 122 -2.87 -1.10 -1.95
C GLN A 122 -2.33 0.03 -2.81
N ASP A 123 -2.00 -0.29 -4.05
CA ASP A 123 -1.56 0.68 -5.03
C ASP A 123 -2.73 1.22 -5.85
N PHE A 124 -2.61 2.49 -6.19
CA PHE A 124 -3.51 3.26 -7.03
C PHE A 124 -2.70 3.99 -8.12
N GLU A 125 -3.39 4.50 -9.14
CA GLU A 125 -2.76 5.25 -10.24
C GLU A 125 -1.88 6.42 -9.75
N GLY A 126 -2.31 7.07 -8.67
CA GLY A 126 -1.68 8.28 -8.15
C GLY A 126 -0.87 8.12 -6.86
N GLY A 127 -0.64 6.89 -6.39
CA GLY A 127 0.09 6.59 -5.14
C GLY A 127 -0.34 5.27 -4.49
N SER A 128 0.05 5.06 -3.24
CA SER A 128 -0.37 3.91 -2.43
C SER A 128 -1.11 4.35 -1.17
N MET A 129 -2.01 3.50 -0.69
CA MET A 129 -2.54 3.56 0.67
C MET A 129 -1.88 2.47 1.50
N TYR A 130 -1.45 2.81 2.72
CA TYR A 130 -0.98 1.86 3.72
C TYR A 130 -1.85 1.95 4.96
N TRP A 131 -2.10 0.82 5.61
CA TRP A 131 -2.84 0.73 6.85
C TRP A 131 -2.12 -0.14 7.88
N ALA A 132 -2.08 0.32 9.12
CA ALA A 132 -1.76 -0.49 10.28
C ALA A 132 -2.75 -0.20 11.42
N PRO A 133 -3.01 -1.14 12.34
CA PRO A 133 -4.04 -0.96 13.37
C PRO A 133 -3.78 0.20 14.34
N TRP A 134 -2.53 0.63 14.49
CA TRP A 134 -2.15 1.75 15.36
C TRP A 134 -2.08 3.11 14.66
N SER A 135 -1.96 3.16 13.32
CA SER A 135 -1.85 4.42 12.58
C SER A 135 -3.09 4.72 11.73
N GLY A 136 -3.87 3.71 11.36
CA GLY A 136 -4.95 3.87 10.39
C GLY A 136 -4.42 3.95 8.95
N ALA A 137 -5.29 4.35 8.02
CA ALA A 137 -4.99 4.34 6.59
C ALA A 137 -4.46 5.69 6.10
N HIS A 138 -3.29 5.68 5.48
CA HIS A 138 -2.59 6.88 5.02
C HIS A 138 -2.05 6.74 3.61
N MET A 139 -2.10 7.86 2.88
CA MET A 139 -1.62 7.96 1.51
C MET A 139 -0.14 8.32 1.46
N VAL A 140 0.61 7.62 0.62
CA VAL A 140 2.00 7.93 0.24
C VAL A 140 2.07 7.96 -1.29
N ARG A 141 2.65 9.00 -1.90
CA ARG A 141 2.63 9.15 -3.38
C ARG A 141 3.90 9.80 -3.94
N GLY A 142 4.04 9.74 -5.26
CA GLY A 142 5.13 10.39 -6.00
C GLY A 142 6.51 10.00 -5.50
N ASP A 143 7.46 10.94 -5.53
CA ASP A 143 8.84 10.70 -5.09
C ASP A 143 8.92 10.23 -3.63
N ILE A 144 7.98 10.62 -2.76
CA ILE A 144 7.94 10.13 -1.37
C ILE A 144 7.61 8.63 -1.34
N GLN A 145 6.68 8.17 -2.18
CA GLN A 145 6.34 6.74 -2.30
C GLN A 145 7.51 5.94 -2.86
N GLU A 146 8.22 6.48 -3.85
CA GLU A 146 9.42 5.82 -4.40
C GLU A 146 10.49 5.65 -3.31
N THR A 147 10.81 6.72 -2.58
CA THR A 147 11.76 6.67 -1.45
C THR A 147 11.26 5.70 -0.37
N TYR A 148 9.98 5.73 -0.01
CA TYR A 148 9.43 4.80 0.97
C TYR A 148 9.51 3.34 0.50
N GLY A 149 9.21 3.07 -0.76
CA GLY A 149 9.33 1.75 -1.37
C GLY A 149 10.77 1.22 -1.32
N ASN A 150 11.76 2.09 -1.58
CA ASN A 150 13.18 1.74 -1.48
C ASN A 150 13.60 1.42 -0.05
N VAL A 151 13.15 2.21 0.94
CA VAL A 151 13.40 1.94 2.36
C VAL A 151 12.76 0.62 2.80
N MET A 152 11.52 0.35 2.37
CA MET A 152 10.82 -0.90 2.69
C MET A 152 11.41 -2.12 1.98
N CYS A 153 11.93 -1.99 0.76
CA CYS A 153 12.60 -3.07 0.04
C CYS A 153 13.88 -3.54 0.77
N SER A 154 14.61 -2.63 1.43
CA SER A 154 15.76 -2.96 2.28
C SER A 154 15.38 -3.89 3.44
N TYR A 155 14.18 -3.71 4.00
CA TYR A 155 13.60 -4.59 5.02
C TYR A 155 13.27 -5.99 4.47
N ASP A 156 12.65 -6.06 3.28
CA ASP A 156 12.29 -7.33 2.62
C ASP A 156 13.51 -8.14 2.15
N CYS A 157 14.61 -7.45 1.86
CA CYS A 157 15.88 -8.07 1.51
C CYS A 157 16.73 -8.47 2.73
N GLY A 158 16.25 -8.23 3.96
CA GLY A 158 16.94 -8.63 5.20
C GLY A 158 18.17 -7.78 5.56
N PHE A 159 18.30 -6.58 4.99
CA PHE A 159 19.43 -5.67 5.22
C PHE A 159 19.09 -4.43 6.05
N GLY A 160 17.82 -4.23 6.44
CA GLY A 160 17.37 -3.06 7.19
C GLY A 160 16.51 -3.38 8.41
N GLU A 161 16.68 -2.59 9.48
CA GLU A 161 15.68 -2.47 10.54
C GLU A 161 14.42 -1.76 9.99
N ASP A 162 13.31 -1.80 10.72
CA ASP A 162 12.09 -1.04 10.38
C ASP A 162 12.31 0.46 10.67
N VAL A 163 13.14 1.12 9.86
CA VAL A 163 13.69 2.46 10.12
C VAL A 163 12.61 3.54 10.14
N LEU A 164 11.56 3.40 9.33
CA LEU A 164 10.47 4.37 9.25
C LEU A 164 9.18 3.87 9.90
N GLY A 165 8.87 2.57 9.85
CA GLY A 165 7.56 2.06 10.20
C GLY A 165 6.47 2.43 9.18
N PHE A 166 5.21 2.32 9.60
CA PHE A 166 4.05 2.70 8.79
C PHE A 166 3.86 4.23 8.77
N PRO A 167 3.23 4.77 7.71
CA PRO A 167 2.83 6.17 7.70
C PRO A 167 1.82 6.44 8.82
N ILE A 168 1.98 7.60 9.46
CA ILE A 168 1.07 8.16 10.48
C ILE A 168 0.43 9.47 10.01
N SER A 169 0.78 9.91 8.80
CA SER A 169 0.12 11.00 8.09
C SER A 169 0.02 10.65 6.62
N SER A 170 -0.96 11.23 5.93
CA SER A 170 -0.96 11.28 4.46
C SER A 170 -0.01 12.37 3.97
N GLU A 171 0.40 12.31 2.69
CA GLU A 171 1.24 13.34 2.08
C GLU A 171 0.61 14.71 2.27
N THR A 172 1.36 15.62 2.89
CA THR A 172 0.91 16.97 3.25
C THR A 172 1.90 17.98 2.71
N ARG A 173 1.39 19.11 2.19
CA ARG A 173 2.26 20.23 1.79
C ARG A 173 2.97 20.81 3.00
N THR A 174 4.24 21.11 2.87
CA THR A 174 4.99 21.78 3.94
C THR A 174 4.38 23.16 4.23
N PRO A 175 4.36 23.63 5.49
CA PRO A 175 3.83 24.95 5.84
C PRO A 175 4.44 26.11 5.04
N ASN A 176 5.71 26.01 4.65
CA ASN A 176 6.38 27.01 3.81
C ASN A 176 6.02 26.92 2.30
N GLY A 177 5.21 25.93 1.90
CA GLY A 177 4.75 25.71 0.53
C GLY A 177 5.83 25.22 -0.44
N ARG A 178 7.07 25.01 0.02
CA ARG A 178 8.22 24.64 -0.84
C ARG A 178 8.30 23.15 -1.16
N GLY A 179 7.53 22.31 -0.46
CA GLY A 179 7.64 20.86 -0.57
C GLY A 179 6.41 20.10 -0.09
N ALA A 180 6.61 18.82 0.18
CA ALA A 180 5.63 17.92 0.77
C ALA A 180 6.34 16.95 1.73
N TYR A 181 5.58 16.33 2.62
CA TYR A 181 6.12 15.33 3.55
C TYR A 181 5.08 14.28 3.94
N ASN A 182 5.58 13.12 4.36
CA ASN A 182 4.87 12.15 5.17
C ASN A 182 5.62 11.95 6.49
N HIS A 183 4.88 11.86 7.59
CA HIS A 183 5.40 11.32 8.84
C HIS A 183 5.13 9.82 8.91
N PHE A 184 6.12 9.11 9.44
CA PHE A 184 6.07 7.68 9.75
C PHE A 184 6.30 7.49 11.24
N GLN A 185 6.15 6.27 11.75
CA GLN A 185 6.30 5.98 13.19
C GLN A 185 7.65 6.44 13.75
N TRP A 186 8.72 6.17 13.01
CA TRP A 186 10.10 6.35 13.48
C TRP A 186 10.91 7.35 12.64
N GLY A 187 10.27 7.97 11.65
CA GLY A 187 10.92 8.92 10.78
C GLY A 187 9.95 9.78 9.99
N SER A 188 10.49 10.49 9.01
CA SER A 188 9.72 11.33 8.09
C SER A 188 10.42 11.36 6.75
N ILE A 189 9.66 11.40 5.67
CA ILE A 189 10.22 11.65 4.34
C ILE A 189 9.76 13.05 3.93
N TYR A 190 10.72 13.90 3.58
CA TYR A 190 10.48 15.24 3.08
C TYR A 190 10.95 15.36 1.65
N TRP A 191 10.12 15.98 0.82
CA TRP A 191 10.40 16.24 -0.58
C TRP A 191 10.36 17.74 -0.88
N SER A 192 11.28 18.20 -1.71
CA SER A 192 11.17 19.50 -2.39
C SER A 192 11.64 19.37 -3.85
N PRO A 193 11.21 20.27 -4.74
CA PRO A 193 11.70 20.29 -6.13
C PRO A 193 13.22 20.48 -6.24
N ALA A 194 13.86 21.07 -5.23
CA ALA A 194 15.29 21.35 -5.24
C ALA A 194 16.13 20.17 -4.73
N THR A 195 15.57 19.37 -3.83
CA THR A 195 16.31 18.33 -3.10
C THR A 195 15.90 16.92 -3.48
N GLY A 196 14.68 16.70 -3.97
CA GLY A 196 14.09 15.36 -4.03
C GLY A 196 13.58 14.90 -2.66
N ALA A 197 13.14 13.64 -2.58
CA ALA A 197 12.56 13.03 -1.39
C ALA A 197 13.62 12.29 -0.57
N HIS A 198 13.82 12.71 0.69
CA HIS A 198 14.79 12.09 1.61
C HIS A 198 14.12 11.74 2.94
N PRO A 199 14.38 10.54 3.49
CA PRO A 199 14.01 10.17 4.83
C PRO A 199 14.95 10.84 5.84
N VAL A 200 14.39 11.16 7.01
CA VAL A 200 15.09 11.70 8.18
C VAL A 200 14.50 10.95 9.37
N TYR A 201 15.33 10.33 10.20
CA TYR A 201 14.85 9.48 11.29
C TYR A 201 15.71 9.59 12.56
N GLY A 202 15.26 8.91 13.62
CA GLY A 202 15.97 8.84 14.89
C GLY A 202 16.34 10.22 15.49
N ALA A 203 17.51 10.27 16.12
CA ALA A 203 18.00 11.46 16.82
C ALA A 203 18.28 12.65 15.88
N ILE A 204 18.66 12.40 14.63
CA ILE A 204 18.86 13.44 13.62
C ILE A 204 17.53 14.14 13.32
N ARG A 205 16.47 13.37 13.07
CA ARG A 205 15.12 13.92 12.89
C ARG A 205 14.68 14.74 14.10
N ASP A 206 14.86 14.21 15.30
CA ASP A 206 14.39 14.89 16.51
C ASP A 206 15.15 16.21 16.75
N ALA A 207 16.45 16.25 16.48
CA ALA A 207 17.24 17.48 16.52
C ALA A 207 16.78 18.49 15.46
N TRP A 208 16.56 18.04 14.22
CA TRP A 208 16.06 18.88 13.12
C TRP A 208 14.65 19.43 13.40
N ALA A 209 13.77 18.59 13.93
CA ALA A 209 12.44 18.99 14.39
C ALA A 209 12.50 20.11 15.43
N GLY A 210 13.44 20.00 16.39
CA GLY A 210 13.71 21.03 17.39
C GLY A 210 14.20 22.37 16.80
N GLN A 211 14.72 22.37 15.57
CA GLN A 211 15.13 23.59 14.84
C GLN A 211 14.02 24.18 13.95
N GLY A 212 12.80 23.61 13.99
CA GLY A 212 11.69 24.08 13.17
C GLY A 212 11.60 23.41 11.79
N TRP A 213 12.12 22.18 11.66
CA TRP A 213 11.99 21.36 10.46
C TRP A 213 12.52 22.07 9.19
N GLU A 214 11.83 21.92 8.07
CA GLU A 214 12.15 22.52 6.78
C GLU A 214 11.92 24.04 6.73
N ASN A 215 11.26 24.58 7.76
CA ASN A 215 11.11 26.02 7.97
C ASN A 215 12.26 26.62 8.82
N GLY A 216 13.06 25.75 9.45
CA GLY A 216 14.25 26.12 10.20
C GLY A 216 15.40 26.55 9.30
N ARG A 217 16.49 27.02 9.94
CA ARG A 217 17.68 27.50 9.22
C ARG A 217 18.41 26.41 8.42
N LEU A 218 18.21 25.14 8.76
CA LEU A 218 18.75 24.01 8.02
C LEU A 218 18.00 23.75 6.70
N GLY A 219 16.71 24.08 6.60
CA GLY A 219 15.90 23.79 5.41
C GLY A 219 15.65 22.30 5.19
N PHE A 220 15.45 21.91 3.93
CA PHE A 220 15.16 20.52 3.54
C PHE A 220 16.39 19.61 3.61
N PRO A 221 16.22 18.30 3.87
CA PRO A 221 17.30 17.32 3.68
C PRO A 221 17.70 17.26 2.20
N VAL A 222 18.99 17.10 1.93
CA VAL A 222 19.55 17.02 0.56
C VAL A 222 20.07 15.63 0.18
N GLN A 223 20.21 14.75 1.17
CA GLN A 223 20.63 13.36 0.99
C GLN A 223 20.14 12.48 2.14
N GLU A 224 20.28 11.18 1.95
CA GLU A 224 20.15 10.14 2.95
C GLU A 224 21.15 10.30 4.12
N GLU A 225 20.77 9.78 5.29
CA GLU A 225 21.71 9.57 6.40
C GLU A 225 22.79 8.57 5.97
N HIS A 226 24.05 8.84 6.32
CA HIS A 226 25.17 7.95 6.01
C HIS A 226 26.21 7.98 7.13
N VAL A 227 26.89 6.86 7.33
CA VAL A 227 28.03 6.78 8.24
C VAL A 227 29.21 7.50 7.59
N TRP A 228 29.78 8.47 8.29
CA TRP A 228 30.96 9.20 7.87
C TRP A 228 32.25 8.57 8.41
N ASP A 229 32.28 8.29 9.72
CA ASP A 229 33.44 7.70 10.39
C ASP A 229 32.97 6.82 11.55
N GLU A 230 33.30 5.52 11.49
CA GLU A 230 32.89 4.49 12.45
C GLU A 230 31.40 4.52 12.84
N ASP A 231 31.03 5.21 13.92
CA ASP A 231 29.68 5.32 14.46
C ASP A 231 29.07 6.73 14.29
N TYR A 232 29.77 7.65 13.65
CA TYR A 232 29.31 9.00 13.35
C TYR A 232 28.44 9.02 12.09
N VAL A 233 27.14 9.22 12.28
CA VAL A 233 26.14 9.33 11.22
C VAL A 233 25.90 10.80 10.88
N VAL A 234 25.87 11.14 9.60
CA VAL A 234 25.65 12.51 9.14
C VAL A 234 24.50 12.58 8.15
N GLN A 235 23.67 13.61 8.29
CA GLN A 235 22.72 14.02 7.26
C GLN A 235 22.93 15.48 6.88
N GLN A 236 22.96 15.75 5.57
CA GLN A 236 23.07 17.11 5.07
C GLN A 236 21.68 17.70 4.78
N PHE A 237 21.58 19.00 4.99
CA PHE A 237 20.41 19.84 4.74
C PHE A 237 20.84 21.07 3.92
N GLU A 238 19.89 21.79 3.33
CA GLU A 238 20.16 22.98 2.49
C GLU A 238 21.11 23.99 3.16
N GLY A 239 20.97 24.18 4.48
CA GLY A 239 21.68 25.18 5.27
C GLY A 239 22.78 24.64 6.19
N GLY A 240 23.09 23.35 6.15
CA GLY A 240 24.00 22.73 7.11
C GLY A 240 23.98 21.22 7.13
N PHE A 241 24.39 20.63 8.26
CA PHE A 241 24.29 19.20 8.50
C PHE A 241 24.04 18.92 9.97
N ILE A 242 23.49 17.75 10.24
CA ILE A 242 23.37 17.21 11.59
C ILE A 242 24.20 15.94 11.65
N GLY A 243 25.07 15.87 12.65
CA GLY A 243 25.83 14.68 13.00
C GLY A 243 25.21 13.98 14.19
N PHE A 244 25.34 12.68 14.29
CA PHE A 244 24.92 11.89 15.44
C PHE A 244 25.99 10.85 15.79
N THR A 245 26.37 10.79 17.06
CA THR A 245 27.21 9.72 17.60
C THR A 245 26.48 9.02 18.74
N PRO A 246 26.40 7.68 18.74
CA PRO A 246 25.86 6.91 19.87
C PRO A 246 26.48 7.33 21.21
N GLY A 247 25.65 7.61 22.20
CA GLY A 247 26.08 8.03 23.53
C GLY A 247 26.40 9.53 23.68
N TYR A 248 26.65 10.25 22.58
CA TYR A 248 26.90 11.70 22.60
C TYR A 248 25.71 12.53 22.08
N GLY A 249 24.87 11.93 21.23
CA GLY A 249 23.65 12.57 20.71
C GLY A 249 23.86 13.28 19.38
N ALA A 250 22.91 14.14 19.03
CA ALA A 250 22.88 14.85 17.75
C ALA A 250 23.43 16.29 17.87
N GLU A 251 24.29 16.67 16.95
CA GLU A 251 24.96 17.97 16.87
C GLU A 251 24.61 18.68 15.57
N ILE A 252 24.26 19.97 15.66
CA ILE A 252 23.81 20.77 14.52
C ILE A 252 24.91 21.73 14.08
N PHE A 253 25.23 21.70 12.79
CA PHE A 253 26.23 22.56 12.18
C PHE A 253 25.62 23.37 11.03
N TYR A 254 25.89 24.68 11.02
CA TYR A 254 25.40 25.58 9.97
C TYR A 254 26.50 25.89 8.95
N GLY A 255 26.12 26.02 7.68
CA GLY A 255 27.03 26.32 6.57
C GLY A 255 27.47 25.08 5.80
N ARG A 256 28.33 25.27 4.79
CA ARG A 256 28.71 24.18 3.89
C ARG A 256 29.46 23.10 4.67
N TYR A 257 29.07 21.84 4.49
CA TYR A 257 29.86 20.69 4.90
C TYR A 257 31.25 20.82 4.23
N LEU A 258 32.25 21.22 5.00
CA LEU A 258 33.64 21.14 4.61
C LEU A 258 34.14 19.84 5.24
N PRO A 259 34.18 18.72 4.49
CA PRO A 259 34.99 17.61 4.96
C PRO A 259 36.38 18.22 5.13
N GLN A 260 36.93 18.18 6.35
CA GLN A 260 38.35 18.45 6.49
C GLN A 260 39.02 17.47 5.54
N GLU A 261 39.60 17.97 4.46
CA GLU A 261 40.57 17.22 3.68
C GLU A 261 41.61 16.78 4.69
N CYS A 262 41.58 15.50 5.07
CA CYS A 262 42.58 14.91 5.95
C CYS A 262 43.94 15.23 5.33
N CYS A 263 44.69 16.10 6.01
CA CYS A 263 46.09 16.38 5.75
C CYS A 263 46.95 15.27 6.37
#